data_AF-A0A7H1N6W0-F1
#
_entry.id   AF-A0A7H1N6W0-F1
#
_cell.length_a   1.000
_cell.length_b   1.000
_cell.length_c   1.000
_cell.angle_alpha   90.00
_cell.angle_beta   90.00
_cell.angle_gamma   90.00
#
_symmetry.space_group_name_H-M   'P 1'
#
loop_
_entity.id
_entity.type
_entity.pdbx_description
1 polymer ?
#
loop_
_entity_poly.entity_id
_entity_poly.type
_entity_poly.pdbx_seq_one_letter_code
_entity_poly.pdbx_strand_id
1 'polypeptide(L)'
;MFTFRRIRFFILMVFLTSLSACAMGRTNLVDTGAVDVQVENTPKISIQGVTVLADQEETIVYGRVRRLGVYNNPFSGRQVTAKAVFPDGSIHEKADTLLTRTPRARGFRSIYPVANFKIVFSEQLPRGTDLVLSFGNRFRSDG
;
A
#
# COMPACT_ATOMS: atom_id res chain seq x y z
N MET A 1 -1.48 -61.61 -22.93
CA MET A 1 -1.90 -60.30 -23.47
C MET A 1 -1.98 -59.32 -22.29
N PHE A 2 -0.83 -58.78 -21.88
CA PHE A 2 -0.64 -58.08 -20.60
C PHE A 2 -0.59 -56.56 -20.79
N THR A 3 -1.44 -55.87 -20.02
CA THR A 3 -1.17 -54.56 -19.37
C THR A 3 -0.73 -53.37 -20.23
N PHE A 4 -1.60 -52.85 -21.12
CA PHE A 4 -1.45 -51.49 -21.69
C PHE A 4 -2.25 -50.39 -20.97
N ARG A 5 -3.05 -50.74 -19.94
CA ARG A 5 -4.02 -49.81 -19.33
C ARG A 5 -3.49 -48.97 -18.16
N ARG A 6 -2.32 -49.30 -17.59
CA ARG A 6 -1.82 -48.63 -16.36
C ARG A 6 -0.90 -47.42 -16.61
N ILE A 7 -0.32 -47.28 -17.80
CA ILE A 7 0.65 -46.21 -18.10
C ILE A 7 -0.04 -44.86 -18.33
N ARG A 8 -1.27 -44.84 -18.86
CA ARG A 8 -2.00 -43.59 -19.13
C ARG A 8 -2.43 -42.84 -17.86
N PHE A 9 -2.58 -43.52 -16.73
CA PHE A 9 -2.96 -42.89 -15.47
C PHE A 9 -1.79 -42.16 -14.79
N PHE A 10 -0.56 -42.63 -14.97
CA PHE A 10 0.62 -42.01 -14.36
C PHE A 10 1.00 -40.68 -15.03
N ILE A 11 0.85 -40.56 -16.34
CA ILE A 11 1.18 -39.34 -17.08
C ILE A 11 0.16 -38.22 -16.77
N LEU A 12 -1.09 -38.58 -16.46
CA LEU A 12 -2.14 -37.61 -16.16
C LEU A 12 -2.00 -36.98 -14.77
N MET A 13 -1.41 -37.68 -13.80
CA MET A 13 -1.21 -37.13 -12.45
C MET A 13 -0.05 -36.14 -12.35
N VAL A 14 1.02 -36.30 -13.14
CA VAL A 14 2.17 -35.38 -13.12
C VAL A 14 1.82 -34.03 -13.75
N PHE A 15 0.91 -34.01 -14.74
CA PHE A 15 0.43 -32.75 -15.33
C PHE A 15 -0.54 -31.96 -14.43
N LEU A 16 -1.17 -32.60 -13.43
CA LEU A 16 -2.01 -31.90 -12.47
C LEU A 16 -1.23 -31.23 -11.32
N THR A 17 0.02 -31.62 -11.06
CA THR A 17 0.84 -30.99 -10.01
C THR A 17 1.57 -29.73 -10.46
N SER A 18 1.57 -29.41 -11.75
CA SER A 18 2.15 -28.17 -12.29
C SER A 18 1.24 -26.94 -12.14
N LEU A 19 0.04 -27.11 -11.57
CA LEU A 19 -1.04 -26.11 -11.55
C LEU A 19 -1.08 -25.18 -10.31
N SER A 20 -0.07 -25.15 -9.43
CA SER A 20 -0.23 -24.45 -8.13
C SER A 20 0.91 -23.51 -7.67
N ALA A 21 1.87 -23.15 -8.53
CA ALA A 21 3.00 -22.30 -8.10
C ALA A 21 2.86 -20.79 -8.44
N CYS A 22 1.79 -20.36 -9.11
CA CYS A 22 1.58 -18.95 -9.46
C CYS A 22 0.33 -18.36 -8.79
N ALA A 23 0.16 -18.64 -7.50
CA ALA A 23 -0.60 -17.76 -6.63
C ALA A 23 0.39 -17.14 -5.64
N MET A 24 1.34 -16.34 -6.15
CA MET A 24 2.08 -15.40 -5.30
C MET A 24 1.05 -14.40 -4.76
N GLY A 25 0.43 -14.79 -3.64
CA GLY A 25 -0.48 -13.92 -2.92
C GLY A 25 0.26 -12.66 -2.54
N ARG A 26 -0.35 -11.51 -2.83
CA ARG A 26 0.10 -10.19 -2.36
C ARG A 26 0.41 -10.30 -0.88
N THR A 27 1.70 -10.27 -0.54
CA THR A 27 2.15 -10.47 0.83
C THR A 27 2.16 -9.10 1.51
N ASN A 28 1.49 -9.01 2.67
CA ASN A 28 1.55 -7.81 3.49
C ASN A 28 2.89 -7.77 4.22
N LEU A 29 3.75 -6.82 3.86
CA LEU A 29 5.08 -6.66 4.43
C LEU A 29 5.04 -6.25 5.90
N VAL A 30 3.95 -5.62 6.35
CA VAL A 30 3.74 -5.28 7.76
C VAL A 30 3.43 -6.53 8.59
N ASP A 31 2.50 -7.37 8.12
CA ASP A 31 2.08 -8.59 8.86
C ASP A 31 3.22 -9.62 8.98
N THR A 32 4.15 -9.60 8.02
CA THR A 32 5.35 -10.45 8.02
C THR A 32 6.52 -9.86 8.81
N GLY A 33 6.39 -8.65 9.34
CA GLY A 33 7.46 -7.93 10.03
C GLY A 33 8.64 -7.54 9.13
N ALA A 34 8.44 -7.55 7.81
CA ALA A 34 9.47 -7.17 6.84
C ALA A 34 9.68 -5.65 6.76
N VAL A 35 8.64 -4.87 7.03
CA VAL A 35 8.65 -3.40 7.02
C VAL A 35 7.99 -2.92 8.30
N ASP A 36 8.66 -2.03 9.05
CA ASP A 36 8.04 -1.31 10.15
C ASP A 36 7.39 -0.02 9.63
N VAL A 37 6.20 0.31 10.12
CA VAL A 37 5.45 1.47 9.65
C VAL A 37 5.26 2.44 10.79
N GLN A 38 5.86 3.61 10.64
CA GLN A 38 5.73 4.72 11.57
C GLN A 38 4.83 5.79 10.98
N VAL A 39 3.78 6.15 11.72
CA VAL A 39 2.81 7.15 11.28
C VAL A 39 2.99 8.42 12.11
N GLU A 40 3.38 9.51 11.46
CA GLU A 40 3.42 10.84 12.07
C GLU A 40 2.01 11.41 12.17
N ASN A 41 1.32 11.03 13.24
CA ASN A 41 0.00 11.58 13.54
C ASN A 41 0.12 13.01 14.06
N THR A 42 -0.80 13.87 13.62
CA THR A 42 -0.95 15.24 14.16
C THR A 42 -2.28 15.36 14.89
N PRO A 43 -2.47 16.35 15.78
CA PRO A 43 -3.73 16.52 16.51
C PRO A 43 -4.97 16.69 15.61
N LYS A 44 -4.76 17.08 14.35
CA LYS A 44 -5.83 17.39 13.40
C LYS A 44 -6.01 16.31 12.34
N ILE A 45 -5.09 15.34 12.22
CA ILE A 45 -5.02 14.40 11.10
C ILE A 45 -4.51 13.06 11.59
N SER A 46 -5.26 12.02 11.24
CA SER A 46 -4.93 10.64 11.55
C SER A 46 -4.80 9.86 10.25
N ILE A 47 -3.67 9.17 10.08
CA ILE A 47 -3.48 8.17 9.03
C ILE A 47 -3.81 6.80 9.63
N GLN A 48 -4.65 6.02 8.95
CA GLN A 48 -5.25 4.81 9.50
C GLN A 48 -5.32 3.69 8.46
N GLY A 49 -5.30 2.45 8.96
CA GLY A 49 -5.44 1.24 8.14
C GLY A 49 -4.39 1.18 7.04
N VAL A 50 -3.14 1.46 7.42
CA VAL A 50 -2.00 1.39 6.51
C VAL A 50 -1.66 -0.06 6.28
N THR A 51 -1.46 -0.40 5.01
CA THR A 51 -0.98 -1.69 4.60
C THR A 51 0.08 -1.52 3.51
N VAL A 52 1.10 -2.37 3.56
CA VAL A 52 2.21 -2.38 2.62
C VAL A 52 2.20 -3.71 1.90
N LEU A 53 1.91 -3.72 0.60
CA LEU A 53 1.88 -4.94 -0.20
C LEU A 53 3.12 -5.01 -1.08
N ALA A 54 3.77 -6.17 -1.11
CA ALA A 54 4.66 -6.53 -2.21
C ALA A 54 3.82 -7.12 -3.36
N ASP A 55 3.92 -6.53 -4.54
CA ASP A 55 3.28 -7.01 -5.79
C ASP A 55 4.33 -7.12 -6.89
N GLN A 56 4.79 -8.36 -7.17
CA GLN A 56 5.83 -8.69 -8.16
C GLN A 56 7.14 -7.92 -7.97
N GLU A 57 7.29 -6.74 -8.57
CA GLU A 57 8.50 -5.90 -8.49
C GLU A 57 8.24 -4.58 -7.77
N GLU A 58 6.99 -4.29 -7.39
CA GLU A 58 6.59 -3.03 -6.78
C GLU A 58 6.21 -3.21 -5.31
N THR A 59 6.33 -2.12 -4.55
CA THR A 59 5.73 -2.01 -3.22
C THR A 59 4.61 -0.99 -3.24
N ILE A 60 3.41 -1.43 -2.88
CA ILE A 60 2.22 -0.59 -2.83
C ILE A 60 1.88 -0.32 -1.36
N VAL A 61 1.94 0.95 -0.98
CA VAL A 61 1.50 1.42 0.33
C VAL A 61 0.11 2.04 0.18
N TYR A 62 -0.88 1.47 0.87
CA TYR A 62 -2.24 2.01 0.86
C TYR A 62 -2.72 2.31 2.26
N GLY A 63 -3.62 3.28 2.38
CA GLY A 63 -4.26 3.60 3.64
C GLY A 63 -5.29 4.71 3.51
N ARG A 64 -5.70 5.23 4.66
CA ARG A 64 -6.70 6.29 4.76
C ARG A 64 -6.20 7.45 5.58
N VAL A 65 -6.50 8.66 5.15
CA VAL A 65 -6.32 9.88 5.93
C VAL A 65 -7.67 10.37 6.39
N ARG A 66 -7.82 10.57 7.69
CA ARG A 66 -8.98 11.19 8.32
C ARG A 66 -8.57 12.51 8.94
N ARG A 67 -9.30 13.58 8.62
CA ARG A 67 -9.15 14.85 9.32
C ARG A 67 -10.05 14.88 10.55
N LEU A 68 -9.48 15.22 11.70
CA LEU A 68 -10.16 15.36 12.97
C LEU A 68 -10.63 16.83 13.08
N GLY A 69 -11.94 17.04 13.06
CA GLY A 69 -12.60 18.36 13.10
C GLY A 69 -13.47 18.67 11.88
N VAL A 70 -14.10 19.85 11.92
CA VAL A 70 -15.01 20.37 10.88
C VAL A 70 -14.24 21.24 9.90
N TYR A 71 -14.32 20.95 8.60
CA TYR A 71 -13.58 21.69 7.58
C TYR A 71 -14.39 21.95 6.31
N ASN A 72 -14.26 23.16 5.76
CA ASN A 72 -14.91 23.59 4.51
C ASN A 72 -14.18 23.09 3.25
N ASN A 73 -12.92 22.71 3.37
CA ASN A 73 -12.09 22.21 2.27
C ASN A 73 -11.37 20.95 2.75
N PRO A 74 -11.66 19.77 2.16
CA PRO A 74 -11.29 18.49 2.75
C PRO A 74 -9.76 18.32 2.84
N PHE A 75 -9.02 18.55 1.74
CA PHE A 75 -7.58 18.26 1.68
C PHE A 75 -6.77 19.09 0.64
N SER A 76 -7.25 20.25 0.17
CA SER A 76 -6.59 20.96 -0.95
C SER A 76 -5.10 21.25 -0.69
N GLY A 77 -4.25 20.93 -1.67
CA GLY A 77 -2.81 21.25 -1.63
C GLY A 77 -2.00 20.41 -0.64
N ARG A 78 -2.58 19.33 -0.12
CA ARG A 78 -1.92 18.43 0.83
C ARG A 78 -1.84 17.01 0.30
N GLN A 79 -0.84 16.27 0.77
CA GLN A 79 -0.54 14.92 0.32
C GLN A 79 -0.01 14.05 1.46
N VAL A 80 -0.07 12.74 1.25
CA VAL A 80 0.65 11.77 2.09
C VAL A 80 2.01 11.55 1.46
N THR A 81 3.04 11.65 2.27
CA THR A 81 4.41 11.34 1.89
C THR A 81 4.83 10.06 2.61
N ALA A 82 5.42 9.14 1.88
CA ALA A 82 6.08 7.97 2.42
C ALA A 82 7.59 8.11 2.24
N LYS A 83 8.31 8.01 3.34
CA LYS A 83 9.77 8.00 3.40
C LYS A 83 10.19 6.60 3.84
N ALA A 84 10.76 5.83 2.93
CA ALA A 84 11.35 4.54 3.23
C ALA A 84 12.83 4.72 3.58
N VAL A 85 13.23 4.30 4.77
CA VAL A 85 14.62 4.27 5.22
C VAL A 85 15.09 2.82 5.15
N PHE A 86 16.01 2.54 4.23
CA PHE A 86 16.49 1.19 3.99
C PHE A 86 17.55 0.80 5.04
N PRO A 87 17.83 -0.51 5.21
CA PRO A 87 18.86 -0.99 6.14
C PRO A 87 20.28 -0.48 5.84
N ASP A 88 20.55 -0.10 4.60
CA ASP A 88 21.83 0.50 4.18
C ASP A 88 21.91 2.01 4.50
N GLY A 89 20.84 2.59 5.05
CA GLY A 89 20.72 4.01 5.38
C GLY A 89 20.26 4.88 4.20
N SER A 90 20.01 4.31 3.03
CA SER A 90 19.44 5.05 1.90
C SER A 90 17.99 5.45 2.17
N ILE A 91 17.57 6.58 1.62
CA ILE A 91 16.25 7.18 1.86
C ILE A 91 15.52 7.37 0.54
N HIS A 92 14.38 6.71 0.41
CA HIS A 92 13.54 6.76 -0.79
C HIS A 92 12.22 7.43 -0.43
N GLU A 93 11.96 8.61 -0.99
CA GLU A 93 10.75 9.38 -0.72
C GLU A 93 9.79 9.36 -1.91
N LYS A 94 8.51 9.08 -1.64
CA LYS A 94 7.42 9.11 -2.61
C LYS A 94 6.22 9.80 -2.00
N ALA A 95 5.51 10.60 -2.80
CA ALA A 95 4.27 11.24 -2.38
C ALA A 95 3.13 10.82 -3.31
N ASP A 96 1.95 10.66 -2.73
CA ASP A 96 0.73 10.43 -3.51
C ASP A 96 -0.26 11.57 -3.36
N THR A 97 -0.91 11.90 -4.47
CA THR A 97 -2.01 12.85 -4.48
C THR A 97 -3.27 12.13 -4.04
N LEU A 98 -3.80 12.50 -2.87
CA LEU A 98 -5.00 11.90 -2.29
C LEU A 98 -6.11 11.65 -3.32
N LEU A 99 -6.46 10.37 -3.51
CA LEU A 99 -7.56 9.93 -4.35
C LEU A 99 -8.87 10.26 -3.63
N THR A 100 -9.38 11.45 -3.89
CA THR A 100 -10.55 11.96 -3.18
C THR A 100 -11.84 11.61 -3.94
N ARG A 101 -12.69 10.76 -3.35
CA ARG A 101 -14.12 10.75 -3.70
C ARG A 101 -14.85 11.53 -2.61
N THR A 102 -15.05 12.84 -2.80
CA THR A 102 -15.90 13.61 -1.88
C THR A 102 -17.32 13.63 -2.46
N PRO A 103 -18.30 12.89 -1.91
CA PRO A 103 -19.68 13.24 -2.16
C PRO A 103 -19.91 14.63 -1.55
N ARG A 104 -20.13 15.65 -2.39
CA ARG A 104 -20.69 16.93 -1.94
C ARG A 104 -22.09 16.62 -1.43
N ALA A 105 -22.26 16.43 -0.13
CA ALA A 105 -23.57 16.42 0.48
C ALA A 105 -24.17 17.83 0.33
N ARG A 106 -25.13 18.03 -0.58
CA ARG A 106 -25.89 19.29 -0.68
C ARG A 106 -26.51 19.57 0.68
N GLY A 107 -26.09 20.65 1.34
CA GLY A 107 -26.71 21.15 2.58
C GLY A 107 -25.99 20.81 3.89
N PHE A 108 -24.91 20.02 3.91
CA PHE A 108 -24.14 19.76 5.14
C PHE A 108 -22.97 20.73 5.30
N ARG A 109 -22.94 21.45 6.43
CA ARG A 109 -21.87 22.42 6.79
C ARG A 109 -20.63 21.77 7.42
N SER A 110 -20.66 20.48 7.73
CA SER A 110 -19.58 19.80 8.43
C SER A 110 -19.35 18.42 7.84
N ILE A 111 -18.17 18.20 7.27
CA ILE A 111 -17.71 16.89 6.81
C ILE A 111 -16.50 16.53 7.68
N TYR A 112 -16.42 15.28 8.14
CA TYR A 112 -15.18 14.67 8.63
C TYR A 112 -14.51 14.03 7.41
N PRO A 113 -13.64 14.75 6.69
CA PRO A 113 -13.19 14.27 5.40
C PRO A 113 -12.29 13.07 5.61
N VAL A 114 -12.56 12.03 4.82
CA VAL A 114 -11.76 10.81 4.73
C VAL A 114 -11.35 10.67 3.27
N ALA A 115 -10.07 10.42 3.02
CA ALA A 115 -9.53 10.17 1.69
C ALA A 115 -8.61 8.94 1.73
N ASN A 116 -8.62 8.18 0.64
CA ASN A 116 -7.70 7.08 0.46
C ASN A 116 -6.42 7.61 -0.21
N PHE A 117 -5.28 7.00 0.11
CA PHE A 117 -4.03 7.23 -0.61
C PHE A 117 -3.45 5.89 -1.06
N LYS A 118 -2.67 5.94 -2.15
CA LYS A 118 -1.92 4.82 -2.70
C LYS A 118 -0.56 5.31 -3.19
N ILE A 119 0.49 5.00 -2.46
CA ILE A 119 1.87 5.29 -2.85
C ILE A 119 2.47 4.02 -3.46
N VAL A 120 3.17 4.17 -4.59
CA VAL A 120 3.83 3.06 -5.29
C VAL A 120 5.32 3.32 -5.35
N PHE A 121 6.10 2.38 -4.82
CA PHE A 121 7.53 2.26 -5.06
C PHE A 121 7.72 1.28 -6.22
N SER A 122 8.53 1.67 -7.20
CA SER A 122 8.87 0.86 -8.39
C SER A 122 9.76 -0.33 -8.07
N GLU A 123 10.10 -0.54 -6.81
CA GLU A 123 10.95 -1.61 -6.31
C GLU A 123 10.31 -2.24 -5.06
N GLN A 124 10.66 -3.50 -4.79
CA GLN A 124 10.33 -4.13 -3.53
C GLN A 124 11.14 -3.51 -2.39
N LEU A 125 10.47 -3.00 -1.36
CA LEU A 125 11.15 -2.49 -0.17
C LEU A 125 11.91 -3.65 0.51
N PRO A 126 13.22 -3.49 0.79
CA PRO A 126 14.00 -4.54 1.42
C PRO A 126 13.50 -4.81 2.84
N ARG A 127 13.78 -6.02 3.36
CA ARG A 127 13.46 -6.35 4.76
C ARG A 127 14.24 -5.47 5.73
N GLY A 128 13.59 -5.04 6.79
CA GLY A 128 14.15 -4.11 7.77
C GLY A 128 14.07 -2.65 7.34
N THR A 129 13.21 -2.34 6.36
CA THR A 129 12.91 -0.95 5.99
C THR A 129 12.00 -0.32 7.03
N ASP A 130 12.35 0.89 7.46
CA ASP A 130 11.47 1.74 8.26
C ASP A 130 10.70 2.67 7.33
N LEU A 131 9.37 2.51 7.28
CA LEU A 131 8.49 3.31 6.45
C LEU A 131 7.81 4.39 7.29
N VAL A 132 8.23 5.64 7.12
CA VAL A 132 7.63 6.79 7.80
C VAL A 132 6.58 7.44 6.90
N LEU A 133 5.35 7.53 7.40
CA LEU A 133 4.22 8.16 6.73
C LEU A 133 3.88 9.49 7.40
N SER A 134 3.89 10.55 6.61
CA SER A 134 3.55 11.89 7.07
C SER A 134 2.48 12.52 6.18
N PHE A 135 1.75 13.48 6.75
CA PHE A 135 0.76 14.25 6.01
C PHE A 135 1.13 15.73 6.04
N GLY A 136 1.41 16.28 4.87
CA GLY A 136 1.95 17.63 4.73
C GLY A 136 1.37 18.39 3.55
N ASN A 137 1.84 19.63 3.39
CA ASN A 137 1.63 20.35 2.13
C ASN A 137 2.39 19.61 1.03
N ARG A 138 1.88 19.70 -0.22
CA ARG A 138 2.66 19.26 -1.38
C ARG A 138 4.01 19.98 -1.32
N PHE A 139 5.11 19.22 -1.22
CA PHE A 139 6.45 19.79 -1.27
C PHE A 139 6.50 20.68 -2.52
N ARG A 140 6.69 21.98 -2.29
CA ARG A 140 7.09 22.90 -3.34
C ARG A 140 8.54 22.51 -3.57
N SER A 141 8.82 21.83 -4.67
CA SER A 141 10.18 21.71 -5.14
C SER A 141 10.64 23.14 -5.42
N ASP A 142 11.26 23.78 -4.43
CA ASP A 142 11.91 25.06 -4.63
C ASP A 142 13.06 24.78 -5.61
N GLY A 143 12.85 25.21 -6.86
CA GLY A 143 13.87 25.24 -7.90
C GLY A 143 14.81 26.42 -7.72
#